data_AF-A0A0T7A9S5-F1
#
_entry.id   AF-A0A0T7A9S5-F1
#
_cell.length_a   1.000
_cell.length_b   1.000
_cell.length_c   1.000
_cell.angle_alpha   90.00
_cell.angle_beta   90.00
_cell.angle_gamma   90.00
#
_symmetry.space_group_name_H-M   'P 1'
#
loop_
_entity.id
_entity.type
_entity.pdbx_description
1 polymer ?
#
loop_
_entity_poly.entity_id
_entity_poly.type
_entity_poly.pdbx_seq_one_letter_code
_entity_poly.pdbx_strand_id
1 'polypeptide(L)'
;MKTRSQKLKRLVAVQRHLEQMAEADYVEMVRQREALAETIDVVVDAMGSAHPMHRMFSGHYSSQVGRLVQKDQMLLGIQQTHEARMLRERAKADRLEENMKEARQSEEREEADNSIYDLIDQHVTGQAPASGKVDGR
;
A
#
# COMPACT_ATOMS: atom_id res chain seq x y z
N MET A 1 3.65 27.84 -6.30
CA MET A 1 3.36 26.96 -5.15
C MET A 1 2.92 25.59 -5.68
N LYS A 2 3.18 24.48 -4.98
CA LYS A 2 2.65 23.16 -5.40
C LYS A 2 1.19 23.03 -5.02
N THR A 3 0.37 22.54 -5.94
CA THR A 3 -1.08 22.33 -5.70
C THR A 3 -1.29 21.20 -4.67
N ARG A 4 -2.49 21.12 -4.09
CA ARG A 4 -2.82 20.10 -3.08
C ARG A 4 -2.75 18.71 -3.70
N SER A 5 -3.27 18.53 -4.91
CA SER A 5 -3.21 17.26 -5.64
C SER A 5 -1.76 16.80 -5.88
N GLN A 6 -0.84 17.71 -6.20
CA GLN A 6 0.57 17.40 -6.38
C GLN A 6 1.25 16.94 -5.09
N LYS A 7 0.88 17.51 -3.93
CA LYS A 7 1.38 17.05 -2.63
C LYS A 7 0.84 15.68 -2.28
N LEU A 8 -0.47 15.46 -2.47
CA LEU A 8 -1.12 14.18 -2.23
C LEU A 8 -0.55 13.08 -3.13
N LYS A 9 -0.28 13.36 -4.41
CA LYS A 9 0.36 12.41 -5.33
C LYS A 9 1.70 11.88 -4.81
N ARG A 10 2.51 12.73 -4.17
CA ARG A 10 3.78 12.30 -3.55
C ARG A 10 3.55 11.39 -2.36
N LEU A 11 2.55 11.72 -1.53
CA LEU A 11 2.19 10.88 -0.39
C LEU A 11 1.63 9.53 -0.87
N VAL A 12 0.81 9.49 -1.93
CA VAL A 12 0.34 8.24 -2.55
C VAL A 12 1.53 7.38 -2.98
N ALA A 13 2.53 7.96 -3.65
CA ALA A 13 3.70 7.22 -4.08
C ALA A 13 4.47 6.59 -2.90
N VAL A 14 4.68 7.34 -1.82
CA VAL A 14 5.30 6.83 -0.60
C VAL A 14 4.44 5.72 0.02
N GLN A 15 3.13 5.93 0.11
CA GLN A 15 2.20 4.99 0.71
C GLN A 15 2.11 3.67 -0.07
N ARG A 16 2.16 3.72 -1.41
CA ARG A 16 2.25 2.53 -2.27
C ARG A 16 3.57 1.77 -2.08
N HIS A 17 4.67 2.48 -1.81
CA HIS A 17 5.93 1.83 -1.49
C HIS A 17 5.89 1.13 -0.12
N LEU A 18 5.24 1.74 0.88
CA LEU A 18 5.00 1.10 2.18
C LEU A 18 4.13 -0.16 2.06
N GLU A 19 3.11 -0.11 1.20
CA GLU A 19 2.28 -1.28 0.85
C GLU A 19 3.12 -2.40 0.26
N GLN A 20 3.95 -2.11 -0.75
CA GLN A 20 4.84 -3.10 -1.37
C GLN A 20 5.84 -3.71 -0.40
N MET A 21 6.41 -2.91 0.52
CA MET A 21 7.28 -3.45 1.56
C MET A 21 6.52 -4.38 2.51
N ALA A 22 5.30 -4.02 2.91
CA ALA A 22 4.48 -4.88 3.76
C ALA A 22 4.08 -6.18 3.06
N GLU A 23 3.79 -6.12 1.76
CA GLU A 23 3.54 -7.30 0.92
C GLU A 23 4.79 -8.18 0.80
N ALA A 24 5.97 -7.59 0.56
CA ALA A 24 7.23 -8.33 0.50
C ALA A 24 7.53 -9.05 1.83
N ASP A 25 7.32 -8.39 2.96
CA ASP A 25 7.48 -9.00 4.28
C ASP A 25 6.51 -10.19 4.46
N TYR A 26 5.25 -10.05 4.03
CA TYR A 26 4.25 -11.12 4.10
C TYR A 26 4.64 -12.32 3.22
N VAL A 27 5.07 -12.07 1.98
CA VAL A 27 5.51 -13.12 1.05
C VAL A 27 6.73 -13.87 1.60
N GLU A 28 7.67 -13.17 2.21
CA GLU A 28 8.83 -13.80 2.85
C GLU A 28 8.40 -14.71 4.01
N MET A 29 7.45 -14.28 4.84
CA MET A 29 6.90 -15.14 5.91
C MET A 29 6.18 -16.38 5.35
N VAL A 30 5.43 -16.23 4.26
CA VAL A 30 4.77 -17.38 3.58
C VAL A 30 5.82 -18.38 3.13
N ARG A 31 6.88 -17.94 2.44
CA ARG A 31 7.98 -18.83 1.99
C ARG A 31 8.67 -19.55 3.15
N GLN A 32 8.93 -18.85 4.25
CA GLN A 32 9.55 -19.46 5.43
C GLN A 32 8.67 -20.53 6.06
N ARG A 33 7.34 -20.34 6.05
CA ARG A 33 6.39 -21.35 6.53
C ARG A 33 6.29 -22.54 5.59
N GLU A 34 6.26 -22.32 4.28
CA GLU A 34 6.28 -23.40 3.29
C GLU A 34 7.53 -24.28 3.45
N ALA A 35 8.72 -23.69 3.54
CA ALA A 35 9.96 -24.43 3.77
C ALA A 35 9.96 -25.19 5.12
N LEU A 36 9.32 -24.63 6.15
CA LEU A 36 9.16 -25.30 7.44
C LEU A 36 8.20 -26.49 7.35
N ALA A 37 7.09 -26.35 6.63
CA ALA A 37 6.13 -27.42 6.39
C ALA A 37 6.79 -28.59 5.65
N GLU A 38 7.55 -28.30 4.58
CA GLU A 38 8.34 -29.33 3.87
C GLU A 38 9.31 -30.05 4.81
N THR A 39 9.96 -29.30 5.71
CA THR A 39 10.87 -29.90 6.71
C THR A 39 10.11 -30.81 7.70
N ILE A 40 8.91 -30.41 8.13
CA ILE A 40 8.06 -31.23 8.99
C ILE A 40 7.70 -32.53 8.28
N ASP A 41 7.25 -32.46 7.03
CA ASP A 41 6.85 -33.62 6.24
C ASP A 41 8.00 -34.62 6.10
N VAL A 42 9.21 -34.16 5.76
CA VAL A 42 10.41 -35.02 5.67
C VAL A 42 10.71 -35.73 6.99
N VAL A 43 10.58 -35.03 8.13
CA VAL A 43 10.84 -35.64 9.44
C VAL A 43 9.76 -36.66 9.81
N VAL A 44 8.49 -36.35 9.51
CA VAL A 44 7.36 -37.25 9.73
C VAL A 44 7.48 -38.51 8.86
N ASP A 45 7.88 -38.38 7.60
CA ASP A 45 8.12 -39.51 6.71
C ASP A 45 9.27 -40.38 7.21
N ALA A 46 10.36 -39.78 7.69
CA ALA A 46 11.46 -40.52 8.30
C ALA A 46 11.01 -41.28 9.55
N MET A 47 10.11 -40.72 10.37
CA MET A 47 9.51 -41.41 11.52
C MET A 47 8.66 -42.62 11.11
N GLY A 48 7.91 -42.49 10.02
CA GLY A 48 7.07 -43.57 9.47
C GLY A 48 7.85 -44.66 8.73
N SER A 49 9.14 -44.44 8.46
CA SER A 49 9.97 -45.36 7.68
C SER A 49 10.21 -46.70 8.39
N ALA A 50 10.15 -47.79 7.62
CA ALA A 50 10.48 -49.14 8.09
C ALA A 50 11.98 -49.38 8.27
N HIS A 51 12.84 -48.40 7.95
CA HIS A 51 14.29 -48.54 8.02
C HIS A 51 14.77 -48.63 9.49
N PRO A 52 15.60 -49.63 9.86
CA PRO A 52 16.02 -49.86 11.24
C PRO A 52 16.69 -48.66 11.92
N MET A 53 17.48 -47.88 11.16
CA MET A 53 18.15 -46.69 11.69
C MET A 53 17.14 -45.64 12.17
N HIS A 54 16.06 -45.39 11.41
CA HIS A 54 15.05 -44.39 11.81
C HIS A 54 14.28 -44.80 13.07
N ARG A 55 14.01 -46.10 13.23
CA ARG A 55 13.37 -46.62 14.47
C ARG A 55 14.18 -46.34 15.72
N MET A 56 15.51 -46.45 15.64
CA MET A 56 16.42 -46.16 16.76
C MET A 56 16.39 -44.68 17.17
N PHE A 57 16.04 -43.77 16.26
CA PHE A 57 15.97 -42.32 16.51
C PHE A 57 14.55 -41.79 16.73
N SER A 58 13.54 -42.66 16.87
CA SER A 58 12.12 -42.28 17.02
C SER A 58 11.86 -41.19 18.08
N GLY A 59 12.51 -41.27 19.25
CA GLY A 59 12.39 -40.24 20.29
C GLY A 59 12.97 -38.88 19.89
N HIS A 60 14.08 -38.86 19.14
CA HIS A 60 14.68 -37.62 18.63
C HIS A 60 13.77 -36.96 17.59
N TYR A 61 13.18 -37.76 16.70
CA TYR A 61 12.25 -37.23 15.71
C TYR A 61 10.98 -36.66 16.35
N SER A 62 10.37 -37.35 17.31
CA SER A 62 9.20 -36.81 18.05
C SER A 62 9.50 -35.47 18.70
N SER A 63 10.69 -35.34 19.32
CA SER A 63 11.14 -34.07 19.91
C SER A 63 11.37 -32.98 18.85
N GLN A 64 11.92 -33.34 17.70
CA GLN A 64 12.17 -32.42 16.59
C GLN A 64 10.87 -31.94 15.95
N VAL A 65 9.91 -32.83 15.67
CA VAL A 65 8.58 -32.49 15.14
C VAL A 65 7.87 -31.53 16.10
N GLY A 66 7.89 -31.81 17.41
CA GLY A 66 7.30 -30.91 18.41
C GLY A 66 7.88 -29.49 18.34
N ARG A 67 9.20 -29.35 18.19
CA ARG A 67 9.86 -28.04 18.00
C ARG A 67 9.46 -27.37 16.69
N LEU A 68 9.39 -28.12 15.59
CA LEU A 68 9.05 -27.59 14.28
C LEU A 68 7.59 -27.12 14.23
N VAL A 69 6.65 -27.88 14.81
CA VAL A 69 5.23 -27.51 14.92
C VAL A 69 5.07 -26.26 15.78
N GLN A 70 5.78 -26.16 16.92
CA GLN A 70 5.75 -24.95 17.74
C GLN A 70 6.28 -23.73 16.98
N LYS A 71 7.34 -23.91 16.18
CA LYS A 71 7.88 -22.86 15.31
C LYS A 71 6.88 -22.46 14.23
N ASP A 72 6.17 -23.41 13.61
CA ASP A 72 5.14 -23.09 12.60
C ASP A 72 3.99 -22.28 13.20
N GLN A 73 3.52 -22.65 14.39
CA GLN A 73 2.47 -21.90 15.08
C GLN A 73 2.90 -20.45 15.40
N MET A 74 4.17 -20.26 15.78
CA MET A 74 4.74 -18.94 15.99
C MET A 74 4.81 -18.14 14.68
N LEU A 75 5.30 -18.75 13.61
CA LEU A 75 5.39 -18.11 12.30
C LEU A 75 4.00 -17.79 11.73
N LEU A 76 2.99 -18.60 11.97
CA LEU A 76 1.59 -18.31 11.62
C LEU A 76 1.11 -17.02 12.30
N GLY A 77 1.38 -16.86 13.60
CA GLY A 77 1.05 -15.64 14.32
C GLY A 77 1.74 -14.41 13.71
N ILE A 78 3.04 -14.52 13.40
CA ILE A 78 3.80 -13.46 12.74
C ILE A 78 3.23 -13.15 11.34
N GLN A 79 2.94 -14.17 10.52
CA GLN A 79 2.33 -14.01 9.21
C GLN A 79 1.02 -13.21 9.28
N GLN A 80 0.13 -13.53 10.22
CA GLN A 80 -1.14 -12.81 10.40
C GLN A 80 -0.90 -11.31 10.72
N THR A 81 0.15 -10.99 11.48
CA THR A 81 0.50 -9.58 11.75
C THR A 81 0.99 -8.85 10.49
N HIS A 82 1.77 -9.52 9.64
CA HIS A 82 2.24 -8.96 8.38
C HIS A 82 1.09 -8.79 7.37
N GLU A 83 0.18 -9.77 7.30
CA GLU A 83 -1.03 -9.69 6.48
C GLU A 83 -1.90 -8.51 6.91
N ALA A 84 -2.16 -8.37 8.21
CA ALA A 84 -2.94 -7.26 8.74
C ALA A 84 -2.26 -5.91 8.47
N ARG A 85 -0.93 -5.84 8.50
CA ARG A 85 -0.17 -4.63 8.13
C ARG A 85 -0.33 -4.33 6.63
N MET A 86 -0.14 -5.31 5.75
CA MET A 86 -0.32 -5.17 4.31
C MET A 86 -1.72 -4.63 3.98
N LEU A 87 -2.78 -5.23 4.54
CA LEU A 87 -4.16 -4.76 4.33
C LEU A 87 -4.38 -3.32 4.81
N ARG A 88 -3.79 -2.93 5.94
CA ARG A 88 -3.85 -1.55 6.45
C ARG A 88 -3.14 -0.57 5.53
N GLU A 89 -1.95 -0.89 5.05
CA GLU A 89 -1.19 0.00 4.16
C GLU A 89 -1.88 0.15 2.79
N ARG A 90 -2.47 -0.92 2.26
CA ARG A 90 -3.32 -0.89 1.06
C ARG A 90 -4.53 0.02 1.24
N ALA A 91 -5.29 -0.15 2.33
CA ALA A 91 -6.45 0.69 2.60
C ALA A 91 -6.08 2.18 2.76
N LYS A 92 -4.93 2.49 3.36
CA LYS A 92 -4.41 3.87 3.43
C LYS A 92 -4.05 4.42 2.05
N ALA A 93 -3.40 3.61 1.21
CA ALA A 93 -3.02 3.99 -0.14
C ALA A 93 -4.25 4.33 -0.99
N ASP A 94 -5.28 3.49 -0.93
CA ASP A 94 -6.52 3.67 -1.68
C ASP A 94 -7.25 4.95 -1.25
N ARG A 95 -7.41 5.18 0.06
CA ARG A 95 -8.00 6.43 0.59
C ARG A 95 -7.22 7.66 0.17
N LEU A 96 -5.89 7.58 0.18
CA LEU A 96 -5.05 8.71 -0.16
C LEU A 96 -5.10 9.02 -1.67
N GLU A 97 -5.23 7.99 -2.50
CA GLU A 97 -5.40 8.13 -3.94
C GLU A 97 -6.76 8.74 -4.28
N GLU A 98 -7.83 8.34 -3.59
CA GLU A 98 -9.15 8.95 -3.71
C GLU A 98 -9.12 10.45 -3.37
N ASN A 99 -8.57 10.81 -2.21
CA ASN A 99 -8.39 12.21 -1.81
C ASN A 99 -7.56 13.01 -2.82
N MET A 100 -6.56 12.39 -3.46
CA MET A 100 -5.75 13.03 -4.50
C MET A 100 -6.58 13.32 -5.75
N LYS A 101 -7.42 12.36 -6.18
CA LYS A 101 -8.32 12.51 -7.32
C LYS A 101 -9.36 13.60 -7.06
N GLU A 102 -9.96 13.63 -5.88
CA GLU A 102 -10.89 14.69 -5.49
C GLU A 102 -10.23 16.07 -5.48
N ALA A 103 -9.05 16.19 -4.87
CA ALA A 103 -8.32 17.46 -4.85
C ALA A 103 -8.00 17.94 -6.28
N ARG A 104 -7.63 17.02 -7.18
CA ARG A 104 -7.37 17.34 -8.58
C ARG A 104 -8.63 17.84 -9.29
N GLN A 105 -9.77 17.18 -9.10
CA GLN A 105 -11.04 17.62 -9.70
C GLN A 105 -11.46 19.00 -9.20
N SER A 106 -11.29 19.28 -7.91
CA SER A 106 -11.59 20.61 -7.36
C SER A 106 -10.67 21.69 -7.92
N GLU A 107 -9.37 21.39 -8.06
CA GLU A 107 -8.40 22.30 -8.69
C GLU A 107 -8.76 22.58 -10.16
N GLU A 108 -9.12 21.54 -10.93
CA GLU A 108 -9.53 21.68 -12.33
C GLU A 108 -10.83 22.50 -12.48
N ARG A 109 -11.78 22.36 -11.55
CA ARG A 109 -13.01 23.18 -11.51
C ARG A 109 -12.70 24.64 -11.18
N GLU A 110 -11.88 24.89 -10.17
CA GLU A 110 -11.50 26.25 -9.78
C GLU A 110 -10.74 26.96 -10.91
N GLU A 111 -9.87 26.25 -11.63
CA GLU A 111 -9.18 26.78 -12.81
C GLU A 111 -10.16 27.09 -13.95
N ALA A 112 -11.13 26.22 -14.21
CA ALA A 112 -12.17 26.47 -15.21
C ALA A 112 -13.03 27.68 -14.85
N ASP A 113 -13.48 27.80 -13.59
CA ASP A 113 -14.27 28.93 -13.11
C ASP A 113 -13.47 30.25 -13.22
N ASN A 114 -12.20 30.24 -12.80
CA ASN A 114 -11.30 31.41 -12.94
C ASN A 114 -11.13 31.82 -14.41
N SER A 115 -10.99 30.86 -15.33
CA SER A 115 -10.90 31.17 -16.76
C SER A 115 -12.15 31.85 -17.32
N ILE A 116 -13.33 31.51 -16.79
CA ILE A 116 -14.60 32.17 -17.16
C ILE A 116 -14.63 33.60 -16.64
N TYR A 117 -14.22 33.83 -15.39
CA TYR A 117 -14.13 35.18 -14.83
C TYR A 117 -13.17 36.07 -15.63
N ASP A 118 -12.01 35.55 -16.02
CA ASP A 118 -11.03 36.27 -16.84
C ASP A 118 -11.61 36.65 -18.22
N LEU A 119 -12.38 35.76 -18.85
CA LEU A 119 -13.06 36.04 -20.12
C LEU A 119 -14.15 37.12 -19.98
N ILE A 120 -14.92 37.07 -18.89
CA ILE A 120 -15.94 38.08 -18.60
C ILE A 120 -15.27 39.44 -18.36
N ASP A 121 -14.19 39.48 -17.59
CA ASP A 121 -13.47 40.72 -17.31
C ASP A 121 -12.88 41.32 -18.60
N GLN A 122 -12.28 40.50 -19.48
CA GLN A 122 -11.85 40.94 -20.81
C GLN A 122 -13.00 41.51 -21.65
N HIS A 123 -14.18 40.91 -21.60
CA HIS A 123 -15.35 41.40 -22.33
C HIS A 123 -15.88 42.73 -21.77
N VAL A 124 -15.97 42.85 -20.44
CA VAL A 124 -16.48 44.04 -19.76
C VAL A 124 -15.51 45.21 -19.88
N THR A 125 -14.21 44.98 -19.66
CA THR A 125 -13.18 46.01 -19.81
C THR A 125 -12.99 46.44 -21.27
N GLY A 126 -13.17 45.53 -22.23
CA GLY A 126 -13.19 45.84 -23.66
C GLY A 126 -14.42 46.65 -24.13
N GLN A 127 -15.52 46.64 -23.35
CA GLN A 127 -16.75 47.40 -23.63
C GLN A 127 -16.86 48.72 -22.85
N ALA A 128 -15.97 49.01 -21.91
CA ALA A 128 -15.98 50.28 -21.20
C ALA A 128 -15.65 51.43 -22.18
N PRO A 129 -16.57 52.39 -22.42
CA PRO A 129 -16.28 53.51 -23.31
C PRO A 129 -15.14 54.31 -22.69
N ALA A 130 -14.05 54.50 -23.45
CA ALA A 130 -12.99 55.43 -23.11
C ALA A 130 -13.62 56.78 -22.80
N SER A 131 -13.61 57.13 -21.51
CA SER A 131 -14.20 58.36 -20.97
C SER A 131 -13.58 59.56 -21.69
N GLY A 132 -14.36 60.14 -22.60
CA GLY A 132 -14.05 61.40 -23.24
C GLY A 132 -14.11 62.49 -22.19
N LYS A 133 -12.95 62.87 -21.64
CA LYS A 133 -12.78 64.19 -21.03
C LYS A 133 -12.90 65.21 -22.15
N VAL A 134 -14.10 65.74 -22.35
CA VAL A 134 -14.30 66.96 -23.14
C VAL A 134 -14.07 68.14 -22.18
N ASP A 135 -13.01 68.87 -22.47
CA ASP A 135 -12.58 70.11 -21.85
C ASP A 135 -13.74 71.13 -21.85
N GLY A 136 -14.20 71.53 -20.66
CA GLY A 136 -15.14 72.64 -20.49
C GLY A 136 -14.36 73.93 -20.24
N ARG A 137 -14.11 74.70 -21.30
CA ARG A 137 -13.74 76.12 -21.25
C ARG A 137 -14.96 76.99 -21.45
#